data_AF-A0A523BMS4-F1
#
_entry.id   AF-A0A523BMS4-F1
#
_cell.length_a   1.000
_cell.length_b   1.000
_cell.length_c   1.000
_cell.angle_alpha   90.00
_cell.angle_beta   90.00
_cell.angle_gamma   90.00
#
_symmetry.space_group_name_H-M   'P 1'
#
loop_
_entity.id
_entity.type
_entity.pdbx_description
1 polymer ?
#
loop_
_entity_poly.entity_id
_entity_poly.type
_entity_poly.pdbx_seq_one_letter_code
_entity_poly.pdbx_strand_id
1 'polypeptide(L)'
;MPHNVVVNLAYFVLALIIVATAFAFMYPYVQSAGARQKFDAVLKAAIAISNAIDNVVQAGVNSSTTVSINLPDNAVVKVVNPSGDYNGSVIFTVYGGPPYQGRVIAYNGSLSWVCIVPKGTYLEVQVNTSIKVDSTIVRRGWNITAEGGLSRAGQQNTVRIDYLRPHVVGIRWNP
;
A
#
# COMPACT_ATOMS: atom_id res chain seq x y z
N MET A 1 -26.82 56.83 -15.05
CA MET A 1 -25.65 55.93 -15.26
C MET A 1 -25.32 54.97 -14.09
N PRO A 2 -26.21 54.56 -13.16
CA PRO A 2 -25.87 53.54 -12.14
C PRO A 2 -26.22 52.09 -12.55
N HIS A 3 -27.07 51.89 -13.56
CA HIS A 3 -27.63 50.57 -13.89
C HIS A 3 -26.56 49.57 -14.36
N ASN A 4 -25.58 50.02 -15.16
CA ASN A 4 -24.50 49.15 -15.67
C ASN A 4 -23.54 48.66 -14.58
N VAL A 5 -23.33 49.45 -13.52
CA VAL A 5 -22.44 49.08 -12.40
C VAL A 5 -23.10 48.01 -11.53
N VAL A 6 -24.40 48.12 -11.26
CA VAL A 6 -25.17 47.13 -10.50
C VAL A 6 -25.28 45.81 -11.25
N VAL A 7 -25.48 45.87 -12.56
CA VAL A 7 -25.56 44.68 -13.43
C VAL A 7 -24.20 43.96 -13.52
N ASN A 8 -23.10 44.69 -13.70
CA ASN A 8 -21.75 44.09 -13.71
C ASN A 8 -21.36 43.50 -12.35
N LEU A 9 -21.74 44.16 -11.25
CA LEU A 9 -21.52 43.63 -9.90
C LEU A 9 -22.33 42.35 -9.67
N ALA A 10 -23.58 42.31 -10.14
CA ALA A 10 -24.42 41.12 -10.06
C ALA A 10 -23.82 39.94 -10.83
N TYR A 11 -23.32 40.16 -12.06
CA TYR A 11 -22.64 39.11 -12.83
C TYR A 11 -21.35 38.63 -12.17
N PHE A 12 -20.57 39.54 -11.57
CA PHE A 12 -19.35 39.18 -10.85
C PHE A 12 -19.64 38.30 -9.63
N VAL A 13 -20.65 38.66 -8.84
CA VAL A 13 -21.09 37.85 -7.69
C VAL A 13 -21.63 36.49 -8.15
N LEU A 14 -22.40 36.44 -9.23
CA LEU A 14 -22.92 35.19 -9.79
C LEU A 14 -21.78 34.26 -10.24
N ALA A 15 -20.76 34.80 -10.90
CA ALA A 15 -19.58 34.05 -11.34
C ALA A 15 -18.80 33.47 -10.15
N LEU A 16 -18.62 34.24 -9.07
CA LEU A 16 -17.97 33.75 -7.85
C LEU A 16 -18.75 32.62 -7.17
N ILE A 17 -20.09 32.70 -7.15
CA ILE A 17 -20.95 31.63 -6.60
C ILE A 17 -20.83 30.36 -7.46
N ILE A 18 -20.83 30.48 -8.78
CA ILE A 18 -20.66 29.33 -9.70
C ILE A 18 -19.28 28.68 -9.49
N VAL A 19 -18.22 29.48 -9.38
CA VAL A 19 -16.87 28.96 -9.11
C VAL A 19 -16.80 28.30 -7.73
N ALA A 20 -17.34 28.93 -6.68
CA ALA A 20 -17.35 28.37 -5.32
C ALA A 20 -18.14 27.06 -5.23
N THR A 21 -19.30 26.98 -5.89
CA THR A 21 -20.11 25.76 -5.95
C THR A 21 -19.43 24.68 -6.76
N ALA A 22 -18.81 25.01 -7.90
CA ALA A 22 -18.00 24.06 -8.67
C ALA A 22 -16.84 23.51 -7.82
N PHE A 23 -16.13 24.36 -7.07
CA PHE A 23 -15.10 23.91 -6.13
C PHE A 23 -15.68 22.99 -5.04
N ALA A 24 -16.82 23.35 -4.44
CA ALA A 24 -17.46 22.52 -3.41
C ALA A 24 -17.89 21.13 -3.94
N PHE A 25 -18.35 21.04 -5.19
CA PHE A 25 -18.70 19.76 -5.84
C PHE A 25 -17.47 18.96 -6.27
N MET A 26 -16.42 19.62 -6.78
CA MET A 26 -15.20 18.96 -7.21
C MET A 26 -14.33 18.52 -6.03
N TYR A 27 -14.32 19.24 -4.92
CA TYR A 27 -13.46 18.97 -3.77
C TYR A 27 -13.58 17.55 -3.20
N PRO A 28 -14.78 17.01 -2.89
CA PRO A 28 -14.92 15.63 -2.42
C PRO A 28 -14.48 14.60 -3.48
N TYR A 29 -14.71 14.89 -4.77
CA TYR A 29 -14.25 14.03 -5.86
C TYR A 29 -12.70 13.99 -5.94
N VAL A 30 -12.04 15.15 -5.90
CA VAL A 30 -10.57 15.24 -5.94
C VAL A 30 -9.94 14.55 -4.72
N GLN A 31 -10.51 14.69 -3.52
CA GLN A 31 -10.03 13.96 -2.35
C GLN A 31 -10.15 12.44 -2.50
N SER A 32 -11.28 11.93 -3.01
CA SER A 32 -11.48 10.49 -3.21
C SER A 32 -10.56 9.91 -4.30
N ALA A 33 -10.32 10.66 -5.38
CA ALA A 33 -9.35 10.30 -6.40
C ALA A 33 -7.90 10.28 -5.85
N GLY A 34 -7.52 11.29 -5.06
CA GLY A 34 -6.22 11.35 -4.41
C GLY A 34 -6.01 10.21 -3.40
N ALA A 35 -7.01 9.93 -2.57
CA ALA A 35 -7.03 8.78 -1.66
C ALA A 35 -6.85 7.45 -2.40
N ARG A 36 -7.53 7.29 -3.54
CA ARG A 36 -7.43 6.10 -4.39
C ARG A 36 -6.03 5.93 -4.97
N GLN A 37 -5.45 7.00 -5.52
CA GLN A 37 -4.09 6.97 -6.05
C GLN A 37 -3.05 6.58 -4.99
N LYS A 38 -3.16 7.16 -3.78
CA LYS A 38 -2.29 6.80 -2.65
C LYS A 38 -2.44 5.33 -2.28
N PHE A 39 -3.67 4.82 -2.23
CA PHE A 39 -3.93 3.41 -1.98
C PHE A 39 -3.34 2.50 -3.07
N ASP A 40 -3.54 2.83 -4.35
CA ASP A 40 -3.03 2.03 -5.47
C ASP A 40 -1.49 2.02 -5.49
N ALA A 41 -0.83 3.11 -5.07
CA ALA A 41 0.62 3.14 -4.89
C ALA A 41 1.10 2.15 -3.82
N VAL A 42 0.40 2.06 -2.69
CA VAL A 42 0.69 1.09 -1.62
C VAL A 42 0.44 -0.34 -2.10
N LEU A 43 -0.66 -0.58 -2.81
CA LEU A 43 -0.96 -1.89 -3.38
C LEU A 43 0.14 -2.33 -4.36
N LYS A 44 0.58 -1.43 -5.24
CA LYS A 44 1.70 -1.68 -6.16
C LYS A 44 3.00 -1.98 -5.42
N ALA A 45 3.30 -1.25 -4.35
CA ALA A 45 4.46 -1.51 -3.50
C ALA A 45 4.41 -2.91 -2.86
N ALA A 46 3.25 -3.29 -2.30
CA ALA A 46 3.05 -4.61 -1.71
C ALA A 46 3.20 -5.76 -2.73
N ILE A 47 2.64 -5.60 -3.93
CA ILE A 47 2.80 -6.58 -5.02
C ILE A 47 4.26 -6.67 -5.46
N ALA A 48 4.98 -5.55 -5.54
CA ALA A 48 6.40 -5.55 -5.90
C ALA A 48 7.25 -6.32 -4.88
N ILE A 49 6.96 -6.16 -3.57
CA ILE A 49 7.58 -6.98 -2.52
C ILE A 49 7.20 -8.45 -2.67
N SER A 50 5.93 -8.78 -2.90
CA SER A 50 5.46 -10.15 -3.12
C SER A 50 6.24 -10.83 -4.26
N ASN A 51 6.36 -10.17 -5.41
CA ASN A 51 7.11 -10.69 -6.55
C ASN A 51 8.59 -10.85 -6.23
N ALA A 52 9.18 -9.91 -5.50
CA ALA A 52 10.59 -9.97 -5.14
C ALA A 52 10.89 -11.12 -4.16
N ILE A 53 9.96 -11.41 -3.23
CA ILE A 53 10.02 -12.60 -2.37
C ILE A 53 10.01 -13.88 -3.21
N ASP A 54 9.07 -14.00 -4.13
CA ASP A 54 8.95 -15.19 -4.99
C ASP A 54 10.21 -15.38 -5.85
N ASN A 55 10.72 -14.30 -6.44
CA ASN A 55 11.92 -14.32 -7.28
C ASN A 55 13.18 -14.70 -6.50
N VAL A 56 13.39 -14.15 -5.30
CA VAL A 56 14.59 -14.46 -4.50
C VAL A 56 14.57 -15.92 -4.01
N VAL A 57 13.37 -16.43 -3.72
CA VAL A 57 13.19 -17.83 -3.32
C VAL A 57 13.46 -18.78 -4.49
N GLN A 58 12.99 -18.43 -5.70
CA GLN A 58 13.30 -19.17 -6.92
C GLN A 58 14.80 -19.17 -7.26
N ALA A 59 15.51 -18.08 -6.95
CA ALA A 59 16.96 -17.98 -7.14
C ALA A 59 17.76 -18.86 -6.15
N GLY A 60 17.17 -19.22 -5.00
CA GLY A 60 17.74 -20.15 -4.03
C GLY A 60 18.35 -19.48 -2.80
N VAL A 61 18.67 -20.30 -1.80
CA VAL A 61 19.18 -19.83 -0.49
C VAL A 61 20.47 -19.02 -0.67
N ASN A 62 20.62 -17.95 0.12
CA ASN A 62 21.66 -16.92 0.04
C ASN A 62 21.53 -15.95 -1.14
N SER A 63 20.45 -16.04 -1.92
CA SER A 63 20.13 -15.03 -2.93
C SER A 63 19.58 -13.76 -2.28
N SER A 64 19.76 -12.65 -2.99
CA SER A 64 19.21 -11.36 -2.58
C SER A 64 18.68 -10.58 -3.78
N THR A 65 17.67 -9.77 -3.54
CA THR A 65 17.13 -8.82 -4.52
C THR A 65 16.82 -7.50 -3.85
N THR A 66 16.73 -6.44 -4.65
CA THR A 66 16.39 -5.11 -4.18
C THR A 66 15.26 -4.55 -5.02
N VAL A 67 14.27 -3.94 -4.36
CA VAL A 67 13.12 -3.30 -5.01
C VAL A 67 12.97 -1.88 -4.51
N SER A 68 12.76 -0.93 -5.43
CA SER A 68 12.42 0.44 -5.09
C SER A 68 10.91 0.62 -5.11
N ILE A 69 10.34 1.13 -4.02
CA ILE A 69 8.91 1.36 -3.89
C ILE A 69 8.63 2.78 -3.44
N ASN A 70 7.57 3.38 -3.97
CA ASN A 70 7.17 4.73 -3.61
C ASN A 70 6.01 4.64 -2.63
N LEU A 71 6.21 5.19 -1.42
CA LEU A 71 5.17 5.20 -0.40
C LEU A 71 4.54 6.60 -0.33
N PRO A 72 3.20 6.69 -0.32
CA PRO A 72 2.55 7.97 -0.08
C PRO A 72 2.81 8.46 1.35
N ASP A 73 2.58 9.75 1.56
CA ASP A 73 2.73 10.47 2.84
C ASP A 73 1.89 9.90 3.99
N ASN A 74 0.81 9.18 3.69
CA ASN A 74 -0.12 8.60 4.67
C ASN A 74 0.09 7.09 4.88
N ALA A 75 1.19 6.51 4.40
CA ALA A 75 1.49 5.09 4.54
C ALA A 75 2.54 4.82 5.62
N VAL A 76 2.29 3.80 6.44
CA VAL A 76 3.25 3.26 7.40
C VAL A 76 3.48 1.80 7.10
N VAL A 77 4.73 1.34 7.10
CA VAL A 77 5.05 -0.08 6.91
C VAL A 77 5.60 -0.68 8.18
N LYS A 78 5.08 -1.85 8.54
CA LYS A 78 5.55 -2.66 9.65
C LYS A 78 5.72 -4.09 9.17
N VAL A 79 6.79 -4.75 9.57
CA VAL A 79 6.88 -6.21 9.49
C VAL A 79 6.47 -6.73 10.85
N VAL A 80 5.32 -7.40 10.91
CA VAL A 80 4.79 -7.95 12.16
C VAL A 80 4.96 -9.45 12.08
N ASN A 81 5.53 -10.02 13.14
CA ASN A 81 5.39 -11.44 13.40
C ASN A 81 4.17 -11.59 14.32
N PRO A 82 2.99 -12.01 13.82
CA PRO A 82 1.82 -12.19 14.66
C PRO A 82 2.08 -13.36 15.61
N SER A 83 2.59 -13.03 16.81
CA SER A 83 2.66 -13.89 18.00
C SER A 83 3.24 -15.29 17.80
N GLY A 84 4.55 -15.47 18.03
CA GLY A 84 5.19 -16.76 18.34
C GLY A 84 5.20 -17.84 17.25
N ASP A 85 4.35 -17.72 16.24
CA ASP A 85 4.23 -18.60 15.09
C ASP A 85 5.12 -18.09 13.94
N TYR A 86 5.77 -19.00 13.23
CA TYR A 86 6.72 -18.71 12.14
C TYR A 86 6.04 -18.19 10.86
N ASN A 87 5.36 -17.04 10.91
CA ASN A 87 4.65 -16.44 9.79
C ASN A 87 4.61 -14.91 9.88
N GLY A 88 5.76 -14.25 9.73
CA GLY A 88 5.78 -12.79 9.58
C GLY A 88 5.03 -12.30 8.35
N SER A 89 4.44 -11.10 8.44
CA SER A 89 3.77 -10.40 7.33
C SER A 89 4.34 -8.99 7.18
N VAL A 90 4.49 -8.52 5.94
CA VAL A 90 4.73 -7.09 5.66
C VAL A 90 3.37 -6.41 5.59
N ILE A 91 3.12 -5.46 6.48
CA ILE A 91 1.84 -4.78 6.59
C ILE A 91 2.03 -3.30 6.30
N PHE A 92 1.36 -2.82 5.26
CA PHE A 92 1.22 -1.42 4.94
C PHE A 92 -0.10 -0.92 5.50
N THR A 93 -0.05 0.08 6.37
CA THR A 93 -1.23 0.79 6.89
C THR A 93 -1.48 2.03 6.04
N VAL A 94 -2.69 2.20 5.53
CA VAL A 94 -3.12 3.36 4.72
C VAL A 94 -4.32 4.03 5.37
N TYR A 95 -4.16 5.29 5.74
CA TYR A 95 -5.25 6.12 6.30
C TYR A 95 -6.04 6.80 5.18
N GLY A 96 -7.38 6.80 5.30
CA GLY A 96 -8.24 7.45 4.31
C GLY A 96 -8.28 6.78 2.94
N GLY A 97 -8.05 5.46 2.87
CA GLY A 97 -8.19 4.69 1.63
C GLY A 97 -9.66 4.51 1.18
N PRO A 98 -9.88 3.96 -0.03
CA PRO A 98 -11.23 3.68 -0.53
C PRO A 98 -11.97 2.66 0.35
N PRO A 99 -13.31 2.65 0.37
CA PRO A 99 -14.06 1.68 1.17
C PRO A 99 -13.86 0.25 0.66
N TYR A 100 -13.54 -0.67 1.57
CA TYR A 100 -13.48 -2.11 1.34
C TYR A 100 -14.37 -2.84 2.35
N GLN A 101 -15.14 -3.83 1.87
CA GLN A 101 -15.92 -4.72 2.72
C GLN A 101 -15.22 -6.07 2.84
N GLY A 102 -14.82 -6.41 4.07
CA GLY A 102 -14.15 -7.67 4.36
C GLY A 102 -12.72 -7.77 3.78
N ARG A 103 -12.08 -8.92 4.02
CA ARG A 103 -10.74 -9.22 3.50
C ARG A 103 -10.83 -9.58 2.02
N VAL A 104 -9.98 -8.96 1.20
CA VAL A 104 -9.89 -9.22 -0.25
C VAL A 104 -8.46 -9.66 -0.61
N ILE A 105 -8.31 -10.75 -1.34
CA ILE A 105 -7.02 -11.13 -1.93
C ILE A 105 -6.85 -10.29 -3.20
N ALA A 106 -5.82 -9.44 -3.22
CA ALA A 106 -5.56 -8.52 -4.33
C ALA A 106 -4.51 -9.06 -5.31
N TYR A 107 -3.64 -9.94 -4.84
CA TYR A 107 -2.62 -10.59 -5.66
C TYR A 107 -2.26 -11.96 -5.09
N ASN A 108 -2.01 -12.93 -5.96
CA ASN A 108 -1.62 -14.27 -5.59
C ASN A 108 -0.38 -14.66 -6.40
N GLY A 109 0.76 -14.72 -5.73
CA GLY A 109 2.02 -15.21 -6.28
C GLY A 109 2.11 -16.73 -6.20
N SER A 110 3.32 -17.24 -6.45
CA SER A 110 3.64 -18.67 -6.32
C SER A 110 3.85 -19.08 -4.86
N LEU A 111 4.50 -18.21 -4.08
CA LEU A 111 4.79 -18.43 -2.66
C LEU A 111 4.04 -17.43 -1.78
N SER A 112 4.08 -16.17 -2.18
CA SER A 112 3.49 -15.06 -1.44
C SER A 112 2.14 -14.62 -2.02
N TRP A 113 1.36 -13.90 -1.21
CA TRP A 113 0.09 -13.34 -1.61
C TRP A 113 -0.15 -12.01 -0.90
N VAL A 114 -0.89 -11.13 -1.56
CA VAL A 114 -1.25 -9.82 -1.03
C VAL A 114 -2.73 -9.75 -0.78
N CYS A 115 -3.12 -9.29 0.41
CA CYS A 115 -4.52 -9.03 0.72
C CYS A 115 -4.73 -7.67 1.35
N ILE A 116 -5.94 -7.17 1.19
CA ILE A 116 -6.44 -5.93 1.76
C ILE A 116 -7.35 -6.31 2.92
N VAL A 117 -7.12 -5.70 4.09
CA VAL A 117 -7.88 -5.94 5.32
C VAL A 117 -8.39 -4.59 5.83
N PRO A 118 -9.71 -4.34 5.82
CA PRO A 118 -10.28 -3.14 6.40
C PRO A 118 -10.21 -3.19 7.93
N LYS A 119 -9.83 -2.07 8.55
CA LYS A 119 -9.68 -1.90 10.00
C LYS A 119 -10.50 -0.72 10.53
N GLY A 120 -11.70 -0.54 10.00
CA GLY A 120 -12.57 0.58 10.35
C GLY A 120 -12.08 1.88 9.73
N THR A 121 -11.11 2.54 10.36
CA THR A 121 -10.62 3.87 9.96
C THR A 121 -9.41 3.84 9.01
N TYR A 122 -8.82 2.66 8.77
CA TYR A 122 -7.69 2.47 7.86
C TYR A 122 -7.78 1.12 7.15
N LEU A 123 -6.94 0.96 6.11
CA LEU A 123 -6.75 -0.30 5.41
C LEU A 123 -5.35 -0.84 5.71
N GLU A 124 -5.26 -2.16 5.90
CA GLU A 124 -3.98 -2.87 5.89
C GLU A 124 -3.83 -3.60 4.55
N VAL A 125 -2.76 -3.31 3.81
CA VAL A 125 -2.31 -4.14 2.70
C VAL A 125 -1.22 -5.05 3.25
N GLN A 126 -1.50 -6.36 3.28
CA GLN A 126 -0.64 -7.35 3.92
C GLN A 126 -0.01 -8.24 2.84
N VAL A 127 1.32 -8.31 2.81
CA VAL A 127 2.09 -9.32 2.07
C VAL A 127 2.34 -10.48 3.03
N ASN A 128 1.90 -11.67 2.62
CA ASN A 128 1.96 -12.88 3.41
C ASN A 128 2.64 -13.97 2.59
N THR A 129 3.25 -14.94 3.26
CA THR A 129 3.86 -16.11 2.64
C THR A 129 3.08 -17.39 2.94
N SER A 130 3.26 -18.40 2.09
CA SER A 130 2.67 -19.73 2.27
C SER A 130 3.61 -20.80 1.71
N ILE A 131 3.56 -22.02 2.25
CA ILE A 131 4.12 -23.19 1.57
C ILE A 131 3.05 -23.73 0.63
N LYS A 132 3.41 -24.08 -0.60
CA LYS A 132 2.61 -24.97 -1.44
C LYS A 132 3.21 -26.38 -1.37
N VAL A 133 2.50 -27.33 -0.76
CA VAL A 133 2.85 -28.77 -0.80
C VAL A 133 1.74 -29.46 -1.57
N ASP A 134 2.07 -30.13 -2.68
CA ASP A 134 1.14 -30.96 -3.47
C ASP A 134 -0.25 -30.36 -3.67
N SER A 135 -0.29 -29.26 -4.43
CA SER A 135 -1.50 -28.48 -4.75
C SER A 135 -2.26 -27.88 -3.55
N THR A 136 -1.82 -28.14 -2.32
CA THR A 136 -2.42 -27.65 -1.08
C THR A 136 -1.57 -26.51 -0.53
N ILE A 137 -2.20 -25.35 -0.30
CA ILE A 137 -1.52 -24.20 0.31
C ILE A 137 -1.48 -24.42 1.82
N VAL A 138 -0.33 -24.79 2.35
CA VAL A 138 -0.03 -24.85 3.78
C VAL A 138 0.48 -23.47 4.22
N ARG A 139 -0.40 -22.70 4.88
CA ARG A 139 -0.14 -21.31 5.28
C ARG A 139 0.85 -21.14 6.46
N ARG A 140 1.70 -22.13 6.77
CA ARG A 140 2.41 -22.22 8.06
C ARG A 140 3.87 -22.66 7.99
N GLY A 141 4.60 -22.29 6.95
CA GLY A 141 6.02 -22.63 6.95
C GLY A 141 6.92 -21.75 6.12
N TRP A 142 6.54 -20.49 5.90
CA TRP A 142 7.50 -19.49 5.44
C TRP A 142 7.45 -18.31 6.38
N ASN A 143 8.61 -17.92 6.90
CA ASN A 143 8.72 -16.81 7.83
C ASN A 143 9.32 -15.58 7.15
N ILE A 144 8.68 -14.42 7.35
CA ILE A 144 9.25 -13.13 6.99
C ILE A 144 9.87 -12.52 8.25
N THR A 145 11.17 -12.23 8.22
CA THR A 145 11.86 -11.50 9.28
C THR A 145 12.21 -10.10 8.80
N ALA A 146 12.35 -9.16 9.74
CA ALA A 146 12.85 -7.83 9.43
C ALA A 146 14.11 -7.53 10.23
N GLU A 147 15.11 -6.99 9.56
CA GLU A 147 16.35 -6.55 10.17
C GLU A 147 16.61 -5.09 9.80
N GLY A 148 16.35 -4.19 10.75
CA GLY A 148 16.68 -2.78 10.62
C GLY A 148 15.89 -2.00 9.56
N GLY A 149 15.92 -0.68 9.73
CA GLY A 149 15.31 0.28 8.81
C GLY A 149 13.83 0.54 9.06
N LEU A 150 13.44 1.81 8.95
CA LEU A 150 12.06 2.25 8.93
C LEU A 150 11.75 2.73 7.52
N SER A 151 10.57 2.39 7.00
CA SER A 151 10.06 3.01 5.79
C SER A 151 9.78 4.50 6.03
N ARG A 152 10.11 5.37 5.07
CA ARG A 152 9.73 6.78 5.07
C ARG A 152 8.49 7.01 4.23
N ALA A 153 7.47 7.60 4.84
CA ALA A 153 6.27 8.04 4.14
C ALA A 153 6.59 9.22 3.20
N GLY A 154 5.90 9.29 2.07
CA GLY A 154 6.01 10.40 1.10
C GLY A 154 7.29 10.38 0.25
N GLN A 155 8.08 9.31 0.30
CA GLN A 155 9.35 9.19 -0.39
C GLN A 155 9.52 7.81 -1.03
N GLN A 156 10.50 7.71 -1.94
CA GLN A 156 10.97 6.43 -2.43
C GLN A 156 11.73 5.71 -1.33
N ASN A 157 11.48 4.41 -1.19
CA ASN A 157 12.14 3.51 -0.26
C ASN A 157 12.79 2.39 -1.05
N THR A 158 14.00 2.01 -0.67
CA THR A 158 14.67 0.85 -1.23
C THR A 158 14.54 -0.31 -0.25
N VAL A 159 14.05 -1.45 -0.71
CA VAL A 159 13.85 -2.65 0.12
C VAL A 159 14.74 -3.74 -0.38
N ARG A 160 15.64 -4.21 0.49
CA ARG A 160 16.43 -5.40 0.25
C ARG A 160 15.70 -6.62 0.80
N ILE A 161 15.64 -7.67 0.00
CA ILE A 161 14.98 -8.93 0.34
C ILE A 161 16.00 -10.04 0.15
N ASP A 162 16.23 -10.82 1.20
CA ASP A 162 17.27 -11.85 1.26
C ASP A 162 16.63 -13.21 1.58
N TYR A 163 16.96 -14.26 0.82
CA TYR A 163 16.59 -15.62 1.18
C TYR A 163 17.64 -16.21 2.12
N LEU A 164 17.45 -16.01 3.43
CA LEU A 164 18.49 -16.22 4.45
C LEU A 164 18.83 -17.69 4.68
N ARG A 165 17.80 -18.54 4.76
CA ARG A 165 17.89 -19.98 5.04
C ARG A 165 16.57 -20.63 4.65
N PRO A 166 16.49 -21.96 4.50
CA PRO A 166 15.26 -22.63 4.08
C PRO A 166 14.04 -22.08 4.82
N HIS A 167 13.04 -21.64 4.05
CA HIS A 167 11.77 -21.11 4.56
C HIS A 167 11.82 -19.77 5.32
N VAL A 168 12.92 -19.02 5.26
CA VAL A 168 13.06 -17.72 5.96
C VAL A 168 13.54 -16.65 4.99
N VAL A 169 12.73 -15.61 4.83
CA VAL A 169 13.04 -14.43 4.02
C VAL A 169 13.25 -13.23 4.94
N GLY A 170 14.41 -12.58 4.81
CA GLY A 170 14.72 -11.34 5.49
C GLY A 170 14.32 -10.14 4.65
N ILE A 171 13.77 -9.11 5.29
CA ILE A 171 13.44 -7.82 4.67
C ILE A 171 14.16 -6.72 5.43
N ARG A 172 14.84 -5.85 4.69
CA ARG A 172 15.54 -4.68 5.22
C ARG A 172 15.15 -3.43 4.45
N TRP A 173 14.76 -2.39 5.19
CA TRP A 173 14.41 -1.09 4.64
C TRP A 173 15.64 -0.19 4.59
N ASN A 174 15.88 0.42 3.44
CA ASN A 174 16.88 1.47 3.26
C ASN A 174 16.18 2.73 2.71
N PRO A 175 15.81 3.67 3.60
CA PRO A 175 15.05 4.87 3.24
C PRO A 175 15.90 5.97 2.60
#